data_AF-A0A946EQ20-F1
#
_entry.id   AF-A0A946EQ20-F1
#
_cell.length_a   1.000
_cell.length_b   1.000
_cell.length_c   1.000
_cell.angle_alpha   90.00
_cell.angle_beta   90.00
_cell.angle_gamma   90.00
#
_symmetry.space_group_name_H-M   'P 1'
#
loop_
_entity.id
_entity.type
_entity.pdbx_description
1 polymer ?
#
loop_
_entity_poly.entity_id
_entity_poly.type
_entity_poly.pdbx_seq_one_letter_code
_entity_poly.pdbx_strand_id
1 'polypeptide(L)'
;MRTILPLILLAALIVSIWPTGPLDFGSRSPWDGLVILIDGVERFIDEDGDSEDGDSEDGDSEDGDAANSARLDPQSRLLLIASLPAVDDLGRDCSLIVGTAFADHSDPLALLLQGETDAIRLQKIKMVAPPVEMYLAIEGIISGFAVPGDLDVDRFPGGLLHGHQVTPAAGSRQGPPPTSILLADSRGSIAFKAHCDEQKQQRWRGDRKDFRELWERAQDTDPGRLEPFIHGRLTFPEPPDPATDAVAPGQRR
;
A
#
# COMPACT_ATOMS: atom_id res chain seq x y z
N MET A 1 -20.44 44.44 -31.96
CA MET A 1 -20.21 43.00 -32.17
C MET A 1 -18.73 42.74 -32.49
N ARG A 2 -17.83 42.78 -31.51
CA ARG A 2 -16.39 42.47 -31.68
C ARG A 2 -15.76 42.05 -30.34
N THR A 3 -16.03 40.83 -29.88
CA THR A 3 -15.36 40.27 -28.67
C THR A 3 -15.37 38.75 -28.58
N ILE A 4 -16.06 38.03 -29.48
CA ILE A 4 -16.24 36.57 -29.34
C ILE A 4 -15.08 35.79 -29.98
N LEU A 5 -14.42 36.35 -31.00
CA LEU A 5 -13.31 35.70 -31.69
C LEU A 5 -12.12 35.29 -30.78
N PRO A 6 -11.63 36.15 -29.85
CA PRO A 6 -10.58 35.73 -28.93
C PRO A 6 -11.06 34.68 -27.93
N LEU A 7 -12.35 34.68 -27.56
CA LEU A 7 -12.93 33.68 -26.66
C LEU A 7 -13.05 32.31 -27.33
N ILE A 8 -13.39 32.27 -28.63
CA ILE A 8 -13.43 31.05 -29.44
C ILE A 8 -12.02 30.49 -29.65
N LEU A 9 -11.03 31.37 -29.92
CA LEU A 9 -9.63 30.95 -30.03
C LEU A 9 -9.10 30.41 -28.71
N LEU A 10 -9.45 31.05 -27.58
CA LEU A 10 -9.08 30.57 -26.25
C LEU A 10 -9.77 29.23 -25.94
N ALA A 11 -11.05 29.06 -26.24
CA ALA A 11 -11.75 27.79 -26.07
C ALA A 11 -11.18 26.68 -26.97
N ALA A 12 -10.83 27.00 -28.23
CA ALA A 12 -10.18 26.07 -29.14
C ALA A 12 -8.76 25.68 -28.65
N LEU A 13 -8.02 26.63 -28.09
CA LEU A 13 -6.71 26.39 -27.48
C LEU A 13 -6.84 25.54 -26.21
N ILE A 14 -7.82 25.83 -25.36
CA ILE A 14 -8.12 25.06 -24.14
C ILE A 14 -8.52 23.63 -24.53
N VAL A 15 -9.37 23.41 -25.53
CA VAL A 15 -9.72 22.07 -26.04
C VAL A 15 -8.51 21.37 -26.70
N SER A 16 -7.63 22.13 -27.36
CA SER A 16 -6.42 21.61 -28.01
C SER A 16 -5.29 21.27 -27.03
N ILE A 17 -5.25 21.90 -25.85
CA ILE A 17 -4.24 21.67 -24.81
C ILE A 17 -4.84 20.87 -23.63
N TRP A 18 -6.16 20.66 -23.62
CA TRP A 18 -6.81 19.81 -22.61
C TRP A 18 -6.21 18.41 -22.71
N PRO A 19 -5.66 17.85 -21.61
CA PRO A 19 -5.26 16.45 -21.60
C PRO A 19 -6.55 15.62 -21.69
N THR A 20 -6.92 15.24 -22.91
CA THR A 20 -8.11 14.43 -23.23
C THR A 20 -7.80 12.93 -23.26
N GLY A 21 -6.56 12.54 -22.96
CA GLY A 21 -6.22 11.14 -22.79
C GLY A 21 -6.75 10.60 -21.46
N PRO A 22 -7.60 9.56 -21.42
CA PRO A 22 -7.60 8.67 -20.26
C PRO A 22 -6.15 8.20 -20.04
N LEU A 23 -5.76 7.93 -18.79
CA LEU A 23 -4.53 7.18 -18.52
C LEU A 23 -4.51 5.96 -19.46
N ASP A 24 -3.58 5.98 -20.42
CA ASP A 24 -3.38 4.90 -21.38
C ASP A 24 -2.04 4.27 -21.07
N PHE A 25 -2.07 3.34 -20.12
CA PHE A 25 -0.94 2.47 -19.84
C PHE A 25 -0.83 1.33 -20.89
N GLY A 26 -1.56 1.41 -22.02
CA GLY A 26 -1.78 0.26 -22.89
C GLY A 26 -2.54 -0.84 -22.16
N SER A 27 -2.31 -2.11 -22.53
CA SER A 27 -2.97 -3.27 -21.92
C SER A 27 -2.46 -3.66 -20.53
N ARG A 28 -1.42 -2.98 -19.99
CA ARG A 28 -0.78 -3.34 -18.72
C ARG A 28 -0.32 -2.12 -17.94
N SER A 29 -0.65 -2.05 -16.65
CA SER A 29 -0.20 -0.97 -15.77
C SER A 29 1.32 -1.04 -15.53
N PRO A 30 1.99 0.09 -15.25
CA PRO A 30 3.44 0.14 -15.07
C PRO A 30 3.92 -0.57 -13.79
N TRP A 31 3.04 -0.77 -12.80
CA TRP A 31 3.34 -1.55 -11.59
C TRP A 31 3.00 -3.04 -11.72
N ASP A 32 2.34 -3.48 -12.79
CA ASP A 32 1.92 -4.87 -12.96
C ASP A 32 3.10 -5.85 -12.94
N GLY A 33 3.08 -6.77 -11.99
CA GLY A 33 4.08 -7.82 -11.86
C GLY A 33 5.39 -7.39 -11.19
N LEU A 34 5.47 -6.18 -10.61
CA LEU A 34 6.63 -5.79 -9.82
C LEU A 34 6.57 -6.46 -8.44
N VAL A 35 7.69 -6.90 -7.89
CA VAL A 35 7.76 -7.50 -6.55
C VAL A 35 8.67 -6.68 -5.66
N ILE A 36 8.18 -6.37 -4.46
CA ILE A 36 8.92 -5.69 -3.40
C ILE A 36 9.15 -6.68 -2.27
N LEU A 37 10.40 -6.77 -1.80
CA LEU A 37 10.73 -7.49 -0.57
C LEU A 37 10.70 -6.53 0.61
N ILE A 38 10.06 -6.98 1.69
CA ILE A 38 9.86 -6.21 2.90
C ILE A 38 10.44 -7.01 4.06
N ASP A 39 11.55 -6.54 4.60
CA ASP A 39 12.18 -7.14 5.78
C ASP A 39 11.52 -6.61 7.06
N GLY A 40 11.51 -7.42 8.12
CA GLY A 40 11.17 -6.95 9.47
C GLY A 40 9.67 -6.88 9.80
N VAL A 41 8.85 -7.60 9.05
CA VAL A 41 7.39 -7.65 9.22
C VAL A 41 7.01 -8.67 10.31
N GLU A 42 7.85 -9.68 10.55
CA GLU A 42 7.67 -10.72 11.56
C GLU A 42 7.55 -10.18 12.98
N ARG A 43 8.17 -9.01 13.25
CA ARG A 43 8.13 -8.29 14.53
C ARG A 43 6.73 -7.93 15.00
N PHE A 44 5.78 -7.86 14.07
CA PHE A 44 4.38 -7.55 14.35
C PHE A 44 3.53 -8.80 14.56
N ILE A 45 4.14 -9.99 14.56
CA ILE A 45 3.45 -11.28 14.67
C ILE A 45 3.86 -11.97 15.98
N ASP A 46 5.12 -11.83 16.38
CA ASP A 46 5.68 -12.50 17.55
C ASP A 46 5.56 -11.64 18.82
N GLU A 47 4.34 -11.53 19.38
CA GLU A 47 4.12 -11.11 20.79
C GLU A 47 3.23 -12.11 21.58
N ASP A 48 3.01 -13.32 21.05
CA ASP A 48 2.36 -14.41 21.78
C ASP A 48 3.40 -15.45 22.24
N GLY A 49 4.07 -15.20 23.37
CA GLY A 49 4.78 -16.24 24.13
C GLY A 49 6.25 -15.99 24.41
N ASP A 50 6.52 -15.34 25.54
CA ASP A 50 7.51 -15.78 26.55
C ASP A 50 7.47 -14.79 27.73
N SER A 51 6.34 -14.77 28.44
CA SER A 51 6.40 -14.45 29.88
C SER A 51 6.57 -15.79 30.59
N GLU A 52 7.81 -16.27 30.71
CA GLU A 52 8.13 -17.20 31.78
C GLU A 52 7.82 -16.47 33.09
N ASP A 53 6.83 -16.99 33.81
CA ASP A 53 6.33 -16.49 35.08
C ASP A 53 7.49 -16.34 36.08
N GLY A 54 7.97 -15.11 36.23
CA GLY A 54 8.78 -14.68 37.35
C GLY A 54 7.87 -14.46 38.54
N ASP A 55 7.81 -15.45 39.43
CA ASP A 55 7.26 -15.34 40.78
C ASP A 55 7.73 -14.03 41.44
N SER A 56 6.83 -13.08 41.66
CA SER A 56 6.99 -12.08 42.72
C SER A 56 5.64 -11.50 43.15
N GLU A 57 5.41 -11.66 44.45
CA GLU A 57 4.26 -11.21 45.22
C GLU A 57 4.16 -9.67 45.32
N ASP A 58 2.92 -9.21 45.45
CA ASP A 58 2.45 -7.99 46.11
C ASP A 58 2.85 -6.60 45.57
N GLY A 59 1.82 -5.80 45.21
CA GLY A 59 1.93 -4.35 45.13
C GLY A 59 0.75 -3.66 44.45
N ASP A 60 -0.27 -3.32 45.23
CA ASP A 60 -1.34 -2.39 44.82
C ASP A 60 -0.76 -1.00 44.47
N SER A 61 -1.09 -0.47 43.30
CA SER A 61 -1.18 0.98 43.07
C SER A 61 -2.08 1.30 41.87
N GLU A 62 -3.15 2.06 42.16
CA GLU A 62 -4.01 2.77 41.22
C GLU A 62 -3.26 3.95 40.54
N ASP A 63 -3.84 4.39 39.41
CA ASP A 63 -3.52 5.55 38.57
C ASP A 63 -2.32 5.43 37.61
N GLY A 64 -2.66 5.36 36.32
CA GLY A 64 -1.75 5.60 35.21
C GLY A 64 -2.51 5.61 33.89
N ASP A 65 -2.70 6.80 33.31
CA ASP A 65 -3.22 7.03 31.96
C ASP A 65 -2.61 6.04 30.96
N ALA A 66 -3.46 5.16 30.43
CA ALA A 66 -3.07 4.17 29.44
C ALA A 66 -2.79 4.87 28.11
N ALA A 67 -1.51 5.21 27.89
CA ALA A 67 -0.97 5.33 26.55
C ALA A 67 -1.28 4.02 25.82
N ASN A 68 -2.16 4.11 24.83
CA ASN A 68 -2.65 2.99 24.05
C ASN A 68 -1.54 2.50 23.11
N SER A 69 -0.54 1.82 23.67
CA SER A 69 0.38 0.96 22.92
C SER A 69 -0.48 -0.13 22.34
N ALA A 70 -0.92 0.06 21.10
CA ALA A 70 -1.87 -0.83 20.48
C ALA A 70 -1.19 -2.18 20.29
N ARG A 71 -1.34 -3.10 21.25
CA ARG A 71 -1.12 -4.52 20.97
C ARG A 71 -2.08 -4.91 19.85
N LEU A 72 -1.65 -5.74 18.91
CA LEU A 72 -2.63 -6.38 18.04
C LEU A 72 -3.50 -7.23 18.95
N ASP A 73 -4.83 -7.08 18.84
CA ASP A 73 -5.75 -8.08 19.40
C ASP A 73 -5.29 -9.46 18.90
N PRO A 74 -5.23 -10.54 19.69
CA PRO A 74 -4.69 -11.84 19.25
C PRO A 74 -5.36 -12.42 17.99
N GLN A 75 -6.51 -11.88 17.59
CA GLN A 75 -7.22 -12.23 16.36
C GLN A 75 -6.95 -11.29 15.18
N SER A 76 -6.25 -10.19 15.41
CA SER A 76 -5.88 -9.19 14.40
C SER A 76 -4.60 -9.59 13.68
N ARG A 77 -4.62 -9.45 12.37
CA ARG A 77 -3.44 -9.64 11.51
C ARG A 77 -2.99 -8.29 10.98
N LEU A 78 -1.69 -8.12 10.80
CA LEU A 78 -1.16 -6.95 10.13
C LEU A 78 -1.36 -7.08 8.61
N LEU A 79 -2.17 -6.21 8.03
CA LEU A 79 -2.35 -6.04 6.59
C LEU A 79 -1.41 -4.95 6.08
N LEU A 80 -0.54 -5.29 5.14
CA LEU A 80 0.25 -4.33 4.39
C LEU A 80 -0.47 -3.93 3.11
N ILE A 81 -0.54 -2.63 2.84
CA ILE A 81 -1.12 -2.05 1.63
C ILE A 81 -0.07 -1.19 0.94
N ALA A 82 0.40 -1.61 -0.24
CA ALA A 82 1.14 -0.76 -1.15
C ALA A 82 0.18 0.11 -1.94
N SER A 83 0.43 1.41 -1.95
CA SER A 83 -0.43 2.38 -2.60
C SER A 83 0.36 3.49 -3.31
N LEU A 84 -0.23 4.02 -4.37
CA LEU A 84 0.35 5.09 -5.20
C LEU A 84 -0.46 6.37 -5.05
N PRO A 85 0.17 7.54 -4.94
CA PRO A 85 -0.53 8.80 -4.76
C PRO A 85 -1.38 9.15 -5.98
N ALA A 86 -2.63 9.53 -5.72
CA ALA A 86 -3.63 9.89 -6.70
C ALA A 86 -4.53 11.03 -6.20
N VAL A 87 -5.36 11.55 -7.10
CA VAL A 87 -6.38 12.55 -6.82
C VAL A 87 -7.71 12.05 -7.38
N ASP A 88 -8.79 12.12 -6.61
CA ASP A 88 -10.12 11.71 -7.06
C ASP A 88 -10.79 12.72 -8.01
N ASP A 89 -12.00 12.42 -8.48
CA ASP A 89 -12.74 13.29 -9.40
C ASP A 89 -13.25 14.60 -8.77
N LEU A 90 -13.17 14.71 -7.45
CA LEU A 90 -13.49 15.90 -6.67
C LEU A 90 -12.23 16.71 -6.31
N GLY A 91 -11.04 16.27 -6.72
CA GLY A 91 -9.78 16.94 -6.42
C GLY A 91 -9.21 16.65 -5.03
N ARG A 92 -9.69 15.60 -4.34
CA ARG A 92 -9.21 15.20 -3.01
C ARG A 92 -8.06 14.20 -3.15
N ASP A 93 -7.10 14.31 -2.24
CA ASP A 93 -5.98 13.39 -2.15
C ASP A 93 -6.48 11.99 -1.78
N CYS A 94 -6.00 10.99 -2.53
CA CYS A 94 -6.27 9.59 -2.29
C CYS A 94 -5.07 8.75 -2.74
N SER A 95 -5.12 7.44 -2.47
CA SER A 95 -4.12 6.52 -2.99
C SER A 95 -4.77 5.37 -3.72
N LEU A 96 -4.21 5.02 -4.88
CA LEU A 96 -4.55 3.79 -5.60
C LEU A 96 -3.86 2.62 -4.92
N ILE A 97 -4.62 1.60 -4.52
CA ILE A 97 -4.06 0.37 -3.96
C ILE A 97 -3.49 -0.47 -5.10
N VAL A 98 -2.21 -0.82 -5.01
CA VAL A 98 -1.49 -1.59 -6.05
C VAL A 98 -0.88 -2.88 -5.53
N GLY A 99 -0.99 -3.18 -4.24
CA GLY A 99 -0.54 -4.46 -3.70
C GLY A 99 -1.01 -4.62 -2.27
N THR A 100 -1.32 -5.84 -1.86
CA THR A 100 -1.73 -6.17 -0.51
C THR A 100 -1.18 -7.51 -0.09
N ALA A 101 -0.75 -7.63 1.17
CA ALA A 101 -0.37 -8.89 1.77
C ALA A 101 -0.64 -8.85 3.27
N PHE A 102 -0.98 -9.99 3.85
CA PHE A 102 -0.87 -10.14 5.28
C PHE A 102 0.59 -10.35 5.67
N ALA A 103 0.99 -9.76 6.78
CA ALA A 103 2.15 -10.20 7.52
C ALA A 103 2.00 -11.69 7.86
N ASP A 104 3.07 -12.42 7.64
CA ASP A 104 3.29 -13.80 8.05
C ASP A 104 4.74 -13.92 8.53
N HIS A 105 5.13 -15.10 9.05
CA HIS A 105 6.49 -15.31 9.55
C HIS A 105 7.56 -15.38 8.45
N SER A 106 7.25 -15.00 7.20
CA SER A 106 8.25 -14.94 6.14
C SER A 106 9.06 -13.66 6.26
N ASP A 107 10.38 -13.81 6.33
CA ASP A 107 11.33 -12.71 6.27
C ASP A 107 12.41 -13.01 5.22
N PRO A 108 12.50 -12.23 4.12
CA PRO A 108 11.64 -11.10 3.77
C PRO A 108 10.25 -11.52 3.28
N LEU A 109 9.24 -10.68 3.57
CA LEU A 109 7.91 -10.79 2.98
C LEU A 109 7.92 -10.29 1.54
N ALA A 110 7.49 -11.12 0.59
CA ALA A 110 7.30 -10.72 -0.79
C ALA A 110 5.90 -10.11 -1.02
N LEU A 111 5.86 -8.87 -1.51
CA LEU A 111 4.66 -8.14 -1.88
C LEU A 111 4.61 -7.94 -3.40
N LEU A 112 3.61 -8.56 -4.04
CA LEU A 112 3.34 -8.39 -5.47
C LEU A 112 2.55 -7.11 -5.71
N LEU A 113 3.08 -6.26 -6.58
CA LEU A 113 2.34 -5.13 -7.14
C LEU A 113 1.55 -5.58 -8.35
N GLN A 114 0.24 -5.40 -8.29
CA GLN A 114 -0.71 -5.76 -9.32
C GLN A 114 -1.95 -4.88 -9.22
N GLY A 115 -2.55 -4.53 -10.36
CA GLY A 115 -3.77 -3.75 -10.36
C GLY A 115 -4.22 -3.41 -11.77
N GLU A 116 -5.51 -3.56 -12.03
CA GLU A 116 -6.08 -3.32 -13.35
C GLU A 116 -6.14 -1.82 -13.64
N THR A 117 -5.55 -1.41 -14.76
CA THR A 117 -5.67 -0.03 -15.28
C THR A 117 -7.13 0.39 -15.46
N ASP A 118 -8.01 -0.57 -15.78
CA ASP A 118 -9.43 -0.29 -15.98
C ASP A 118 -10.11 0.12 -14.67
N ALA A 119 -9.67 -0.38 -13.51
CA ALA A 119 -10.16 0.07 -12.22
C ALA A 119 -9.93 1.58 -12.02
N ILE A 120 -8.78 2.10 -12.46
CA ILE A 120 -8.47 3.54 -12.42
C ILE A 120 -9.45 4.33 -13.27
N ARG A 121 -9.70 3.87 -14.50
CA ARG A 121 -10.62 4.53 -15.44
C ARG A 121 -12.06 4.55 -14.91
N LEU A 122 -12.48 3.47 -14.26
CA LEU A 122 -13.82 3.36 -13.67
C LEU A 122 -13.99 4.24 -12.44
N GLN A 123 -12.91 4.45 -11.67
CA GLN A 123 -12.93 5.23 -10.43
C GLN A 123 -12.60 6.71 -10.65
N LYS A 124 -12.35 7.14 -11.89
CA LYS A 124 -12.10 8.53 -12.30
C LYS A 124 -10.99 9.22 -11.50
N ILE A 125 -10.01 8.46 -11.03
CA ILE A 125 -8.85 9.02 -10.33
C ILE A 125 -7.77 9.43 -11.34
N LYS A 126 -6.92 10.35 -10.91
CA LYS A 126 -5.73 10.79 -11.64
C LYS A 126 -4.49 10.51 -10.80
N MET A 127 -3.53 9.79 -11.36
CA MET A 127 -2.23 9.60 -10.70
C MET A 127 -1.50 10.94 -10.55
N VAL A 128 -0.82 11.12 -9.41
CA VAL A 128 0.02 12.32 -9.18
C VAL A 128 1.26 12.30 -10.07
N ALA A 129 1.91 11.14 -10.19
CA ALA A 129 3.07 10.96 -11.05
C ALA A 129 2.70 10.90 -12.55
N PRO A 130 3.51 11.48 -13.45
CA PRO A 130 3.34 11.35 -14.89
C PRO A 130 3.53 9.89 -15.36
N PRO A 131 2.75 9.40 -16.35
CA PRO A 131 2.87 8.02 -16.83
C PRO A 131 4.27 7.61 -17.27
N VAL A 132 5.00 8.49 -17.96
CA VAL A 132 6.37 8.20 -18.44
C VAL A 132 7.33 7.91 -17.28
N GLU A 133 7.24 8.68 -16.20
CA GLU A 133 8.07 8.48 -15.01
C GLU A 133 7.72 7.17 -14.31
N MET A 134 6.43 6.83 -14.25
CA MET A 134 5.95 5.57 -13.67
C MET A 134 6.47 4.32 -14.39
N TYR A 135 6.74 4.38 -15.70
CA TYR A 135 7.35 3.26 -16.42
C TYR A 135 8.84 3.04 -16.09
N LEU A 136 9.53 4.09 -15.61
CA LEU A 136 10.93 3.99 -15.21
C LEU A 136 11.07 3.52 -13.76
N ALA A 137 10.27 4.12 -12.88
CA ALA A 137 10.20 3.74 -11.48
C ALA A 137 8.83 4.08 -10.90
N ILE A 138 8.34 3.20 -10.04
CA ILE A 138 7.13 3.43 -9.26
C ILE A 138 7.53 3.85 -7.86
N GLU A 139 7.01 4.99 -7.41
CA GLU A 139 7.18 5.49 -6.05
C GLU A 139 5.81 5.53 -5.36
N GLY A 140 5.76 5.03 -4.13
CA GLY A 140 4.52 4.95 -3.37
C GLY A 140 4.76 4.75 -1.88
N ILE A 141 3.71 4.38 -1.16
CA ILE A 141 3.74 4.16 0.28
C ILE A 141 3.22 2.75 0.57
N ILE A 142 3.94 2.01 1.41
CA ILE A 142 3.43 0.80 2.05
C ILE A 142 3.00 1.20 3.46
N SER A 143 1.73 0.96 3.78
CA SER A 143 1.16 1.21 5.11
C SER A 143 0.68 -0.08 5.73
N GLY A 144 0.95 -0.27 7.02
CA GLY A 144 0.47 -1.41 7.80
C GLY A 144 -0.80 -1.05 8.58
N PHE A 145 -1.77 -1.94 8.61
CA PHE A 145 -3.04 -1.78 9.30
C PHE A 145 -3.40 -3.04 10.08
N ALA A 146 -3.87 -2.90 11.32
CA ALA A 146 -4.48 -4.00 12.06
C ALA A 146 -5.88 -4.28 11.50
N VAL A 147 -6.16 -5.53 11.10
CA VAL A 147 -7.48 -5.94 10.60
C VAL A 147 -7.87 -7.30 11.15
N PRO A 148 -9.18 -7.60 11.27
CA PRO A 148 -9.63 -8.95 11.59
C PRO A 148 -9.18 -9.94 10.49
N GLY A 149 -8.84 -11.16 10.88
CA GLY A 149 -8.21 -12.15 9.99
C GLY A 149 -9.10 -12.72 8.86
N ASP A 150 -10.37 -12.34 8.76
CA ASP A 150 -11.35 -12.85 7.79
C ASP A 150 -11.51 -12.00 6.51
N LEU A 151 -10.57 -11.09 6.25
CA LEU A 151 -10.64 -10.16 5.12
C LEU A 151 -10.08 -10.75 3.81
N ASP A 152 -10.89 -10.71 2.74
CA ASP A 152 -10.46 -11.06 1.36
C ASP A 152 -9.63 -9.91 0.74
N VAL A 153 -8.38 -9.77 1.20
CA VAL A 153 -7.45 -8.69 0.83
C VAL A 153 -7.13 -8.65 -0.66
N ASP A 154 -7.28 -9.79 -1.32
CA ASP A 154 -7.19 -9.94 -2.77
C ASP A 154 -8.20 -9.04 -3.52
N ARG A 155 -9.26 -8.54 -2.90
CA ARG A 155 -10.17 -7.61 -3.59
C ARG A 155 -9.70 -6.16 -3.61
N PHE A 156 -8.64 -5.84 -2.87
CA PHE A 156 -8.23 -4.46 -2.63
C PHE A 156 -7.36 -3.87 -3.73
N PRO A 157 -6.44 -4.61 -4.38
CA PRO A 157 -5.68 -4.07 -5.49
C PRO A 157 -6.58 -3.56 -6.62
N GLY A 158 -6.29 -2.35 -7.09
CA GLY A 158 -7.14 -1.56 -7.98
C GLY A 158 -8.17 -0.68 -7.25
N GLY A 159 -8.37 -0.83 -5.94
CA GLY A 159 -9.25 0.02 -5.13
C GLY A 159 -8.60 1.33 -4.68
N LEU A 160 -9.33 2.11 -3.88
CA LEU A 160 -8.89 3.40 -3.33
C LEU A 160 -8.69 3.34 -1.82
N LEU A 161 -7.68 4.06 -1.36
CA LEU A 161 -7.42 4.34 0.05
C LEU A 161 -7.58 5.85 0.29
N HIS A 162 -8.47 6.22 1.21
CA HIS A 162 -8.64 7.59 1.71
C HIS A 162 -8.34 7.60 3.21
N GLY A 163 -7.11 7.96 3.59
CA GLY A 163 -6.65 7.82 4.97
C GLY A 163 -6.74 6.36 5.43
N HIS A 164 -7.66 6.07 6.35
CA HIS A 164 -7.92 4.71 6.87
C HIS A 164 -9.10 4.01 6.18
N GLN A 165 -9.73 4.62 5.17
CA GLN A 165 -10.87 4.02 4.48
C GLN A 165 -10.46 3.37 3.16
N VAL A 166 -10.68 2.06 3.04
CA VAL A 166 -10.49 1.32 1.79
C VAL A 166 -11.82 1.17 1.06
N THR A 167 -11.82 1.46 -0.23
CA THR A 167 -12.91 1.17 -1.14
C THR A 167 -12.38 0.20 -2.21
N PRO A 168 -12.84 -1.07 -2.22
CA PRO A 168 -12.42 -2.03 -3.24
C PRO A 168 -12.69 -1.56 -4.67
N ALA A 169 -12.00 -2.15 -5.64
CA ALA A 169 -12.23 -1.82 -7.05
C ALA A 169 -13.69 -2.16 -7.46
N ALA A 170 -14.33 -1.26 -8.21
CA ALA A 170 -15.65 -1.52 -8.76
C ALA A 170 -15.54 -2.53 -9.92
N GLY A 171 -15.96 -3.78 -9.69
CA GLY A 171 -15.89 -4.86 -10.69
C GLY A 171 -16.77 -4.67 -11.94
N SER A 172 -17.73 -3.74 -11.94
CA SER A 172 -18.46 -3.33 -13.14
C SER A 172 -19.11 -1.94 -12.98
N ARG A 173 -19.38 -1.26 -14.10
CA ARG A 173 -20.14 0.02 -14.12
C ARG A 173 -21.60 -0.10 -13.68
N GLN A 174 -22.16 -1.31 -13.61
CA GLN A 174 -23.60 -1.53 -13.42
C GLN A 174 -23.96 -2.17 -12.06
N GLY A 175 -22.97 -2.41 -11.20
CA GLY A 175 -23.20 -2.92 -9.84
C GLY A 175 -23.38 -1.79 -8.81
N PRO A 176 -23.92 -2.11 -7.61
CA PRO A 176 -23.83 -1.20 -6.48
C PRO A 176 -22.36 -0.90 -6.17
N PRO A 177 -22.03 0.32 -5.70
CA PRO A 177 -20.67 0.65 -5.34
C PRO A 177 -20.18 -0.33 -4.25
N PRO A 178 -18.92 -0.78 -4.33
CA PRO A 178 -18.37 -1.66 -3.32
C PRO A 178 -18.40 -0.97 -1.95
N THR A 179 -18.73 -1.73 -0.92
CA THR A 179 -18.79 -1.21 0.46
C THR A 179 -17.40 -0.80 0.91
N SER A 180 -17.27 0.43 1.38
CA SER A 180 -16.03 0.91 1.99
C SER A 180 -15.81 0.28 3.36
N ILE A 181 -14.56 -0.03 3.66
CA ILE A 181 -14.11 -0.68 4.88
C ILE A 181 -13.22 0.31 5.63
N LEU A 182 -13.52 0.55 6.90
CA LEU A 182 -12.67 1.35 7.77
C LEU A 182 -11.59 0.44 8.37
N LEU A 183 -10.33 0.75 8.09
CA LEU A 183 -9.17 0.12 8.71
C LEU A 183 -8.89 0.77 10.07
N ALA A 184 -8.21 0.03 10.94
CA ALA A 184 -7.66 0.60 12.16
C ALA A 184 -6.59 1.66 11.85
N ASP A 185 -6.10 2.35 12.89
CA ASP A 185 -4.98 3.28 12.73
C ASP A 185 -3.75 2.57 12.16
N SER A 186 -3.02 3.30 11.31
CA SER A 186 -1.82 2.77 10.68
C SER A 186 -0.76 2.43 11.74
N ARG A 187 -0.16 1.24 11.63
CA ARG A 187 0.93 0.75 12.49
C ARG A 187 2.32 1.19 12.05
N GLY A 188 2.39 1.94 10.95
CA GLY A 188 3.63 2.34 10.32
C GLY A 188 3.43 2.51 8.83
N SER A 189 4.23 3.39 8.24
CA SER A 189 4.27 3.57 6.80
C SER A 189 5.69 3.84 6.33
N ILE A 190 6.00 3.38 5.13
CA ILE A 190 7.30 3.56 4.51
C ILE A 190 7.15 3.85 3.03
N ALA A 191 7.93 4.83 2.56
CA ALA A 191 8.02 5.10 1.13
C ALA A 191 8.79 3.97 0.44
N PHE A 192 8.26 3.48 -0.68
CA PHE A 192 8.94 2.50 -1.51
C PHE A 192 9.26 3.09 -2.88
N LYS A 193 10.30 2.53 -3.49
CA LYS A 193 10.62 2.73 -4.89
C LYS A 193 10.88 1.39 -5.54
N ALA A 194 10.18 1.11 -6.63
CA ALA A 194 10.37 -0.10 -7.43
C ALA A 194 10.85 0.28 -8.84
N HIS A 195 12.00 -0.27 -9.23
CA HIS A 195 12.58 -0.07 -10.56
C HIS A 195 12.44 -1.34 -11.40
N CYS A 196 12.31 -1.17 -12.72
CA CYS A 196 12.28 -2.27 -13.66
C CYS A 196 13.34 -2.04 -14.76
N ASP A 197 14.52 -2.65 -14.60
CA ASP A 197 15.52 -2.80 -15.65
C ASP A 197 15.14 -4.00 -16.53
N GLU A 198 14.51 -3.77 -17.68
CA GLU A 198 14.05 -4.84 -18.58
C GLU A 198 15.15 -5.79 -19.07
N GLN A 199 16.44 -5.45 -18.92
CA GLN A 199 17.55 -6.34 -19.30
C GLN A 199 17.86 -7.38 -18.22
N LYS A 200 17.68 -7.03 -16.94
CA LYS A 200 18.10 -7.85 -15.80
C LYS A 200 16.94 -8.34 -14.95
N GLN A 201 15.82 -7.60 -14.96
CA GLN A 201 14.65 -7.85 -14.16
C GLN A 201 13.48 -8.34 -15.02
N GLN A 202 12.65 -9.18 -14.41
CA GLN A 202 11.49 -9.81 -15.02
C GLN A 202 10.26 -9.53 -14.17
N ARG A 203 9.17 -9.13 -14.82
CA ARG A 203 7.88 -8.98 -14.16
C ARG A 203 7.26 -10.35 -13.89
N TRP A 204 6.68 -10.52 -12.69
CA TRP A 204 5.86 -11.68 -12.37
C TRP A 204 4.62 -11.75 -13.26
N ARG A 205 4.24 -12.96 -13.69
CA ARG A 205 3.12 -13.20 -14.61
C ARG A 205 2.12 -14.26 -14.13
N GLY A 206 2.32 -14.82 -12.93
CA GLY A 206 1.38 -15.77 -12.33
C GLY A 206 0.10 -15.09 -11.84
N ASP A 207 -0.92 -15.89 -11.52
CA ASP A 207 -2.11 -15.41 -10.83
C ASP A 207 -1.72 -14.83 -9.46
N ARG A 208 -2.41 -13.77 -9.04
CA ARG A 208 -2.19 -13.16 -7.73
C ARG A 208 -2.50 -14.12 -6.60
N LYS A 209 -3.57 -14.90 -6.75
CA LYS A 209 -4.03 -15.85 -5.72
C LYS A 209 -2.98 -16.91 -5.40
N ASP A 210 -2.23 -17.30 -6.43
CA ASP A 210 -1.21 -18.33 -6.32
C ASP A 210 0.19 -17.74 -6.06
N PHE A 211 0.34 -16.41 -6.11
CA PHE A 211 1.65 -15.75 -6.02
C PHE A 211 2.43 -16.18 -4.78
N ARG A 212 1.80 -16.13 -3.60
CA ARG A 212 2.46 -16.43 -2.33
C ARG A 212 2.96 -17.87 -2.27
N GLU A 213 2.09 -18.83 -2.57
CA GLU A 213 2.43 -20.24 -2.59
C GLU A 213 3.55 -20.54 -3.60
N LEU A 214 3.48 -19.95 -4.80
CA LEU A 214 4.48 -20.14 -5.84
C LEU A 214 5.82 -19.49 -5.49
N TRP A 215 5.78 -18.30 -4.86
CA TRP A 215 6.97 -17.60 -4.39
C TRP A 215 7.68 -18.40 -3.31
N GLU A 216 6.97 -18.80 -2.26
CA GLU A 216 7.51 -19.59 -1.14
C GLU A 216 8.12 -20.91 -1.62
N ARG A 217 7.38 -21.64 -2.47
CA ARG A 217 7.91 -22.89 -3.07
C ARG A 217 9.18 -22.65 -3.88
N ALA A 218 9.26 -21.56 -4.64
CA ALA A 218 10.44 -21.23 -5.44
C ALA A 218 11.61 -20.79 -4.56
N GLN A 219 11.33 -20.06 -3.48
CA GLN A 219 12.32 -19.64 -2.48
C GLN A 219 12.96 -20.85 -1.81
N ASP A 220 12.18 -21.87 -1.47
CA ASP A 220 12.67 -23.11 -0.85
C ASP A 220 13.48 -23.98 -1.82
N THR A 221 13.09 -23.98 -3.10
CA THR A 221 13.67 -24.90 -4.10
C THR A 221 14.90 -24.34 -4.79
N ASP A 222 14.86 -23.09 -5.24
CA ASP A 222 15.94 -22.43 -5.99
C ASP A 222 15.84 -20.89 -5.85
N PRO A 223 16.27 -20.33 -4.69
CA PRO A 223 16.09 -18.91 -4.38
C PRO A 223 16.85 -18.00 -5.36
N GLY A 224 17.94 -18.49 -5.96
CA GLY A 224 18.73 -17.72 -6.93
C GLY A 224 17.95 -17.36 -8.20
N ARG A 225 16.87 -18.09 -8.53
CA ARG A 225 16.00 -17.78 -9.68
C ARG A 225 15.02 -16.64 -9.42
N LEU A 226 14.84 -16.23 -8.17
CA LEU A 226 13.92 -15.15 -7.82
C LEU A 226 14.55 -13.77 -7.95
N GLU A 227 15.88 -13.66 -7.97
CA GLU A 227 16.58 -12.37 -8.04
C GLU A 227 16.11 -11.48 -9.21
N PRO A 228 15.89 -11.99 -10.44
CA PRO A 228 15.35 -11.17 -11.53
C PRO A 228 13.95 -10.61 -11.25
N PHE A 229 13.16 -11.22 -10.36
CA PHE A 229 11.80 -10.77 -10.06
C PHE A 229 11.76 -9.73 -8.95
N ILE A 230 12.88 -9.41 -8.28
CA ILE A 230 12.93 -8.45 -7.19
C ILE A 230 13.16 -7.04 -7.76
N HIS A 231 12.20 -6.14 -7.54
CA HIS A 231 12.21 -4.78 -8.09
C HIS A 231 12.46 -3.70 -7.02
N GLY A 232 12.35 -4.05 -5.74
CA GLY A 232 12.66 -3.21 -4.60
C GLY A 232 12.87 -4.03 -3.34
N ARG A 233 13.67 -3.52 -2.41
CA ARG A 233 13.88 -4.07 -1.07
C ARG A 233 13.81 -2.95 -0.06
N LEU A 234 13.15 -3.17 1.07
CA LEU A 234 13.01 -2.19 2.14
C LEU A 234 12.76 -2.87 3.47
N THR A 235 13.10 -2.18 4.56
CA THR A 235 12.85 -2.64 5.93
C THR A 235 11.66 -1.89 6.49
N PHE A 236 10.62 -2.60 6.94
CA PHE A 236 9.43 -1.97 7.51
C PHE A 236 9.78 -1.34 8.87
N PRO A 237 9.37 -0.09 9.12
CA PRO A 237 9.74 0.62 10.34
C PRO A 237 9.11 -0.04 11.55
N GLU A 238 9.86 -0.07 12.64
CA GLU A 238 9.37 -0.47 13.96
C GLU A 238 8.34 0.55 14.46
N PRO A 239 7.27 0.13 15.17
CA PRO A 239 6.38 1.07 15.81
C PRO A 239 7.17 1.89 16.84
N PRO A 240 6.86 3.19 17.00
CA PRO A 240 7.59 4.03 17.96
C PRO A 240 7.47 3.45 19.37
N ASP A 241 8.62 3.28 20.03
CA ASP A 241 8.69 2.84 21.42
C ASP A 241 8.12 3.95 22.34
N PRO A 242 7.03 3.67 23.10
CA PRO A 242 6.45 4.65 24.01
C PRO A 242 7.42 5.12 25.10
N ALA A 243 8.50 4.38 25.39
CA ALA A 243 9.50 4.77 26.38
C ALA A 243 10.46 5.87 25.89
N THR A 244 10.60 6.05 24.57
CA THR A 244 11.59 6.98 24.00
C THR A 244 11.00 8.39 23.73
N ASP A 245 9.68 8.51 23.57
CA ASP A 245 8.99 9.79 23.40
C ASP A 245 8.59 10.51 24.71
N ALA A 246 8.92 9.91 25.86
CA ALA A 246 8.78 10.56 27.17
C ALA A 246 9.86 11.63 27.47
N VAL A 247 10.68 12.02 26.48
CA VAL A 247 11.57 13.19 26.62
C VAL A 247 10.79 14.45 26.30
N ALA A 248 10.18 15.00 27.36
CA ALA A 248 9.36 16.20 27.35
C ALA A 248 9.96 17.39 26.56
N PRO A 249 9.13 18.21 25.88
CA PRO A 249 9.56 19.49 25.34
C PRO A 249 9.75 20.47 26.50
N GLY A 250 10.97 20.60 27.00
CA GLY A 250 11.18 21.42 28.20
C GLY A 250 12.62 21.64 28.62
N GLN A 251 13.45 22.29 27.78
CA GLN A 251 14.49 23.17 28.32
C GLN A 251 14.86 24.28 27.33
N ARG A 252 14.06 25.35 27.34
CA ARG A 252 14.61 26.69 27.18
C ARG A 252 15.23 27.09 28.51
N ARG A 253 16.55 27.31 28.53
CA ARG A 253 17.17 28.46 29.17
C ARG A 253 18.47 28.79 28.46
#